data_AF-S2E4K4-F1
#
_entry.id   AF-S2E4K4-F1
#
_cell.length_a   1.000
_cell.length_b   1.000
_cell.length_c   1.000
_cell.angle_alpha   90.00
_cell.angle_beta   90.00
_cell.angle_gamma   90.00
#
_symmetry.space_group_name_H-M   'P 1'
#
loop_
_entity.id
_entity.type
_entity.pdbx_description
1 polymer ?
#
loop_
_entity_poly.entity_id
_entity_poly.type
_entity_poly.pdbx_seq_one_letter_code
_entity_poly.pdbx_strand_id
1 'polypeptide(L)'
;DKYGQYITQEFTVDSINNNGVQITSEKNTKDKKETIEISFDNNGSIIADKKCCVIEKFMYLTPIKIGDILVDDLIVTSDATYEFDGKSRRVWIAQGVKKQDTLIVDKQTGLVLSDSHKETGLNIKWDKTELMKTNIFEKKYVNDQSVIPKWFKTTTKWFLNNLISESEYIKATENLLEREIIRI
;
A
#
# COMPACT_ATOMS: atom_id res chain seq x y z
N ASP A 1 -25.33 0.04 7.46
CA ASP A 1 -26.44 -0.77 6.91
C ASP A 1 -27.72 0.08 6.77
N LYS A 2 -28.84 -0.52 6.36
CA LYS A 2 -30.18 0.12 6.18
C LYS A 2 -30.72 0.85 7.44
N TYR A 3 -30.01 0.75 8.57
CA TYR A 3 -30.34 1.35 9.87
C TYR A 3 -29.31 2.42 10.32
N GLY A 4 -28.39 2.82 9.44
CA GLY A 4 -27.37 3.82 9.77
C GLY A 4 -26.33 3.32 10.78
N GLN A 5 -26.16 2.01 10.91
CA GLN A 5 -25.09 1.45 11.73
C GLN A 5 -23.78 1.48 10.93
N TYR A 6 -22.85 2.30 11.39
CA TYR A 6 -21.48 2.33 10.90
C TYR A 6 -20.65 1.35 11.71
N ILE A 7 -19.88 0.53 11.02
CA ILE A 7 -18.84 -0.30 11.61
C ILE A 7 -17.54 0.40 11.26
N THR A 8 -16.73 0.70 12.27
CA THR A 8 -15.37 1.21 12.04
C THR A 8 -14.37 0.15 12.43
N GLN A 9 -13.26 0.09 11.70
CA GLN A 9 -12.17 -0.82 11.98
C GLN A 9 -10.86 -0.07 11.86
N GLU A 10 -10.04 -0.15 12.90
CA GLU A 10 -8.72 0.46 12.95
C GLU A 10 -7.65 -0.64 12.97
N PHE A 11 -6.60 -0.46 12.18
CA PHE A 11 -5.47 -1.37 12.10
C PHE A 11 -4.21 -0.65 12.58
N THR A 12 -3.58 -1.21 13.62
CA THR A 12 -2.36 -0.67 14.22
C THR A 12 -1.24 -1.67 14.04
N VAL A 13 -0.14 -1.24 13.42
CA VAL A 13 1.08 -2.05 13.35
C VAL A 13 1.78 -1.97 14.71
N ASP A 14 1.80 -3.08 15.43
CA ASP A 14 2.40 -3.15 16.76
C ASP A 14 3.90 -3.39 16.69
N SER A 15 4.35 -4.24 15.77
CA SER A 15 5.78 -4.48 15.55
C SER A 15 6.09 -5.02 14.15
N ILE A 16 7.31 -4.73 13.69
CA ILE A 16 7.91 -5.29 12.48
C ILE A 16 9.27 -5.85 12.89
N ASN A 17 9.49 -7.14 12.68
CA ASN A 17 10.72 -7.82 13.05
C ASN A 17 11.07 -8.96 12.07
N ASN A 18 12.16 -9.68 12.33
CA ASN A 18 12.62 -10.78 11.47
C ASN A 18 11.66 -11.97 11.40
N ASN A 19 10.62 -12.02 12.21
CA ASN A 19 9.59 -13.06 12.19
C ASN A 19 8.30 -12.57 11.52
N GLY A 20 8.26 -11.32 11.07
CA GLY A 20 7.16 -10.73 10.30
C GLY A 20 6.56 -9.48 10.92
N VAL A 21 5.27 -9.26 10.66
CA VAL A 21 4.52 -8.06 11.08
C VAL A 21 3.39 -8.46 12.02
N GLN A 22 3.30 -7.78 13.15
CA GLN A 22 2.19 -7.89 14.10
C GLN A 22 1.26 -6.69 13.95
N ILE A 23 -0.02 -6.96 13.79
CA ILE A 23 -1.07 -5.95 13.62
C ILE A 23 -2.21 -6.23 14.59
N THR A 24 -2.63 -5.21 15.32
CA THR A 24 -3.87 -5.22 16.08
C THR A 24 -4.98 -4.58 15.26
N SER A 25 -6.09 -5.29 15.12
CA SER A 25 -7.31 -4.81 14.48
C SER A 25 -8.39 -4.57 15.54
N GLU A 26 -8.90 -3.35 15.64
CA GLU A 26 -9.99 -2.99 16.54
C GLU A 26 -11.25 -2.67 15.73
N LYS A 27 -12.24 -3.55 15.80
CA LYS A 27 -13.55 -3.39 15.18
C LYS A 27 -14.53 -2.83 16.20
N ASN A 28 -15.12 -1.69 15.91
CA ASN A 28 -16.13 -1.05 16.74
C ASN A 28 -17.48 -1.11 16.02
N THR A 29 -18.46 -1.70 16.69
CA THR A 29 -19.87 -1.63 16.34
C THR A 29 -20.63 -0.84 17.41
N LYS A 30 -21.92 -0.59 17.19
CA LYS A 30 -22.77 0.15 18.13
C LYS A 30 -22.83 -0.50 19.53
N ASP A 31 -22.73 -1.83 19.57
CA ASP A 31 -23.00 -2.62 20.77
C ASP A 31 -21.77 -3.38 21.28
N LYS A 32 -20.68 -3.46 20.49
CA LYS A 32 -19.52 -4.28 20.81
C LYS A 32 -18.23 -3.71 20.24
N LYS A 33 -17.17 -3.79 21.02
CA LYS A 33 -15.79 -3.65 20.56
C LYS A 33 -15.14 -5.03 20.50
N GLU A 34 -14.50 -5.33 19.38
CA GLU A 34 -13.81 -6.58 19.14
C GLU A 34 -12.38 -6.31 18.70
N THR A 35 -11.41 -6.94 19.36
CA THR A 35 -9.99 -6.79 19.07
C THR A 35 -9.44 -8.10 18.55
N ILE A 36 -8.73 -8.06 17.42
CA ILE A 36 -8.14 -9.21 16.75
C ILE A 36 -6.65 -8.94 16.52
N GLU A 37 -5.80 -9.80 17.08
CA GLU A 37 -4.38 -9.82 16.78
C GLU A 37 -4.11 -10.65 15.52
N ILE A 38 -3.33 -10.07 14.60
CA ILE A 38 -3.00 -10.60 13.29
C ILE A 38 -1.48 -10.66 13.15
N SER A 39 -0.95 -11.84 12.85
CA SER A 39 0.47 -12.03 12.55
C SER A 39 0.64 -12.37 11.07
N PHE A 40 1.43 -11.56 10.37
CA PHE A 40 1.94 -11.87 9.04
C PHE A 40 3.36 -12.41 9.18
N ASP A 41 3.67 -13.52 8.53
CA ASP A 41 5.05 -13.96 8.40
C ASP A 41 5.83 -13.09 7.39
N ASN A 42 7.13 -13.35 7.23
CA ASN A 42 7.97 -12.63 6.27
C ASN A 42 7.55 -12.80 4.80
N ASN A 43 6.69 -13.79 4.51
CA ASN A 43 6.16 -14.04 3.18
C ASN A 43 4.79 -13.37 3.00
N GLY A 44 4.34 -12.55 3.95
CA GLY A 44 3.04 -11.89 3.94
C GLY A 44 1.85 -12.85 4.15
N SER A 45 2.11 -14.06 4.64
CA SER A 45 1.06 -15.06 4.91
C SER A 45 0.54 -14.91 6.34
N ILE A 46 -0.79 -14.98 6.49
CA ILE A 46 -1.45 -15.08 7.79
C ILE A 46 -1.48 -16.55 8.22
N ILE A 47 -1.20 -16.81 9.50
CA ILE A 47 -1.33 -18.13 10.11
C ILE A 47 -2.78 -18.62 9.95
N ALA A 48 -2.94 -19.87 9.48
CA ALA A 48 -4.13 -20.35 8.78
C ALA A 48 -5.44 -20.36 9.60
N ASP A 49 -5.38 -20.30 10.93
CA ASP A 49 -6.53 -20.37 11.83
C ASP A 49 -7.38 -19.09 11.87
N LYS A 50 -6.88 -17.96 11.32
CA LYS A 50 -7.62 -16.69 11.23
C LYS A 50 -7.85 -16.18 9.81
N LYS A 51 -7.49 -16.96 8.78
CA LYS A 51 -7.47 -16.52 7.37
C LYS A 51 -8.85 -16.13 6.81
N CYS A 52 -9.94 -16.73 7.29
CA CYS A 52 -11.30 -16.47 6.79
C CYS A 52 -11.97 -15.20 7.36
N CYS A 53 -11.45 -14.64 8.46
CA CYS A 53 -12.12 -13.59 9.22
C CYS A 53 -11.40 -12.24 9.21
N VAL A 54 -10.25 -12.12 8.54
CA VAL A 54 -9.25 -11.09 8.88
C VAL A 54 -8.87 -10.12 7.76
N ILE A 55 -9.12 -10.41 6.48
CA ILE A 55 -8.71 -9.47 5.41
C ILE A 55 -9.86 -9.21 4.45
N GLU A 56 -10.56 -8.09 4.65
CA GLU A 56 -11.06 -7.38 3.46
C GLU A 56 -9.82 -6.86 2.72
N LYS A 57 -9.78 -6.97 1.40
CA LYS A 57 -8.57 -6.66 0.62
C LYS A 57 -8.40 -5.14 0.53
N PHE A 58 -7.71 -4.54 1.51
CA PHE A 58 -7.51 -3.09 1.58
C PHE A 58 -6.35 -2.55 0.73
N MET A 59 -5.57 -3.42 0.09
CA MET A 59 -4.39 -3.02 -0.68
C MET A 59 -4.12 -3.94 -1.87
N TYR A 60 -3.60 -3.35 -2.94
CA TYR A 60 -3.18 -4.01 -4.17
C TYR A 60 -1.72 -3.69 -4.45
N LEU A 61 -1.00 -4.65 -5.03
CA LEU A 61 0.39 -4.42 -5.44
C LEU A 61 0.42 -3.44 -6.62
N THR A 62 1.32 -2.46 -6.56
CA THR A 62 1.59 -1.53 -7.65
C THR A 62 2.84 -1.98 -8.43
N PRO A 63 2.95 -1.69 -9.74
CA PRO A 63 2.06 -0.85 -10.55
C PRO A 63 0.82 -1.60 -11.05
N ILE A 64 -0.33 -0.91 -11.00
CA ILE A 64 -1.61 -1.33 -11.60
C ILE A 64 -1.78 -0.62 -12.95
N LYS A 65 -2.39 -1.28 -13.93
CA LYS A 65 -2.66 -0.76 -15.29
C LYS A 65 -4.13 -0.87 -15.66
N ILE A 66 -4.55 -0.09 -16.66
CA ILE A 66 -5.88 -0.22 -17.27
C ILE A 66 -6.00 -1.62 -17.88
N GLY A 67 -7.13 -2.29 -17.58
CA GLY A 67 -7.40 -3.67 -18.00
C GLY A 67 -7.01 -4.73 -16.97
N ASP A 68 -6.25 -4.38 -15.93
CA ASP A 68 -5.93 -5.32 -14.86
C ASP A 68 -7.19 -5.72 -14.08
N ILE A 69 -7.25 -6.98 -13.64
CA ILE A 69 -8.32 -7.52 -12.80
C ILE A 69 -7.83 -7.51 -11.35
N LEU A 70 -8.59 -6.89 -10.46
CA LEU A 70 -8.19 -6.69 -9.05
C LEU A 70 -8.72 -7.79 -8.13
N VAL A 71 -10.04 -7.88 -7.97
CA VAL A 71 -10.74 -8.92 -7.23
C VAL A 71 -12.01 -9.27 -8.00
N ASP A 72 -12.34 -10.56 -8.04
CA ASP A 72 -13.47 -11.10 -8.79
C ASP A 72 -13.50 -10.59 -10.25
N ASP A 73 -14.51 -9.80 -10.62
CA ASP A 73 -14.71 -9.22 -11.94
C ASP A 73 -14.43 -7.71 -12.02
N LEU A 74 -13.80 -7.12 -10.99
CA LEU A 74 -13.43 -5.70 -10.97
C LEU A 74 -12.24 -5.43 -11.90
N ILE A 75 -12.52 -4.78 -13.02
CA ILE A 75 -11.53 -4.41 -14.04
C ILE A 75 -11.17 -2.94 -13.88
N VAL A 76 -9.89 -2.61 -13.90
CA VAL A 76 -9.41 -1.22 -13.90
C VAL A 76 -9.79 -0.57 -15.23
N THR A 77 -10.69 0.41 -15.19
CA THR A 77 -11.26 1.02 -16.41
C THR A 77 -10.72 2.40 -16.70
N SER A 78 -10.36 3.16 -15.66
CA SER A 78 -9.96 4.56 -15.79
C SER A 78 -9.16 5.03 -14.59
N ASP A 79 -8.69 6.26 -14.66
CA ASP A 79 -8.10 6.96 -13.54
C ASP A 79 -8.69 8.34 -13.29
N ALA A 80 -8.54 8.81 -12.05
CA ALA A 80 -9.09 10.08 -11.61
C ALA A 80 -8.20 10.74 -10.54
N THR A 81 -8.61 11.93 -10.13
CA THR A 81 -8.16 12.56 -8.89
C THR A 81 -9.22 12.34 -7.83
N TYR A 82 -8.80 11.94 -6.63
CA TYR A 82 -9.66 11.73 -5.48
C TYR A 82 -9.15 12.55 -4.30
N GLU A 83 -10.04 13.24 -3.59
CA GLU A 83 -9.68 14.02 -2.41
C GLU A 83 -9.76 13.13 -1.17
N PHE A 84 -8.66 13.04 -0.43
CA PHE A 84 -8.58 12.32 0.83
C PHE A 84 -7.77 13.15 1.83
N ASP A 85 -8.34 13.41 3.01
CA ASP A 85 -7.70 14.20 4.07
C ASP A 85 -7.18 15.57 3.58
N GLY A 86 -8.01 16.27 2.79
CA GLY A 86 -7.67 17.57 2.20
C GLY A 86 -6.57 17.55 1.14
N LYS A 87 -6.12 16.36 0.70
CA LYS A 87 -5.08 16.18 -0.32
C LYS A 87 -5.67 15.52 -1.56
N SER A 88 -5.31 16.04 -2.73
CA SER A 88 -5.61 15.40 -4.01
C SER A 88 -4.65 14.23 -4.27
N ARG A 89 -5.22 13.04 -4.48
CA ARG A 89 -4.51 11.78 -4.79
C ARG A 89 -4.87 11.32 -6.19
N ARG A 90 -3.92 10.75 -6.92
CA ARG A 90 -4.22 10.06 -8.19
C ARG A 90 -4.68 8.65 -7.86
N VAL A 91 -5.79 8.23 -8.46
CA VAL A 91 -6.41 6.92 -8.18
C VAL A 91 -6.71 6.15 -9.46
N TRP A 92 -6.73 4.83 -9.35
CA TRP A 92 -7.38 3.93 -10.29
C TRP A 92 -8.84 3.70 -9.90
N ILE A 93 -9.71 3.60 -10.90
CA ILE A 93 -11.10 3.22 -10.73
C ILE A 93 -11.29 1.86 -11.40
N ALA A 94 -11.63 0.85 -10.60
CA ALA A 94 -12.04 -0.46 -11.09
C ALA A 94 -13.55 -0.63 -10.94
N GLN A 95 -14.18 -1.24 -11.95
CA GLN A 95 -15.62 -1.47 -11.99
C GLN A 95 -15.94 -2.90 -12.40
N GLY A 96 -17.00 -3.46 -11.80
CA GLY A 96 -17.49 -4.78 -12.16
C GLY A 96 -18.19 -4.73 -13.52
N VAL A 97 -18.41 -5.88 -14.16
CA VAL A 97 -18.99 -5.94 -15.51
C VAL A 97 -20.38 -5.28 -15.53
N LYS A 98 -21.15 -5.43 -14.44
CA LYS A 98 -22.48 -4.82 -14.28
C LYS A 98 -22.45 -3.36 -13.81
N LYS A 99 -21.25 -2.79 -13.54
CA LYS A 99 -21.04 -1.46 -12.95
C LYS A 99 -21.76 -1.23 -11.61
N GLN A 100 -22.06 -2.32 -10.90
CA GLN A 100 -22.66 -2.28 -9.56
C GLN A 100 -21.56 -2.12 -8.51
N ASP A 101 -20.42 -2.73 -8.75
CA ASP A 101 -19.23 -2.64 -7.89
C ASP A 101 -18.27 -1.58 -8.43
N THR A 102 -17.77 -0.73 -7.54
CA THR A 102 -16.74 0.28 -7.84
C THR A 102 -15.71 0.32 -6.72
N LEU A 103 -14.45 0.17 -7.12
CA LEU A 103 -13.30 0.20 -6.24
C LEU A 103 -12.36 1.33 -6.64
N ILE A 104 -11.98 2.16 -5.68
CA ILE A 104 -11.08 3.30 -5.84
C ILE A 104 -9.77 2.98 -5.13
N VAL A 105 -8.68 2.96 -5.87
CA VAL A 105 -7.35 2.53 -5.37
C VAL A 105 -6.32 3.62 -5.62
N ASP A 106 -5.55 4.02 -4.61
CA ASP A 106 -4.44 4.96 -4.76
C ASP A 106 -3.38 4.44 -5.73
N LYS A 107 -3.00 5.25 -6.72
CA LYS A 107 -2.05 4.80 -7.76
C LYS A 107 -0.65 4.52 -7.22
N GLN A 108 -0.23 5.26 -6.20
CA GLN A 108 1.14 5.22 -5.72
C GLN A 108 1.32 4.06 -4.74
N THR A 109 0.40 3.92 -3.78
CA THR A 109 0.52 2.94 -2.70
C THR A 109 -0.29 1.67 -2.93
N GLY A 110 -1.25 1.69 -3.85
CA GLY A 110 -2.18 0.59 -4.07
C GLY A 110 -3.22 0.44 -2.96
N LEU A 111 -3.30 1.41 -2.04
CA LEU A 111 -4.28 1.43 -0.95
C LEU A 111 -5.70 1.65 -1.48
N VAL A 112 -6.64 0.85 -1.03
CA VAL A 112 -8.06 1.05 -1.31
C VAL A 112 -8.58 2.24 -0.51
N LEU A 113 -9.10 3.25 -1.21
CA LEU A 113 -9.70 4.44 -0.60
C LEU A 113 -11.21 4.29 -0.45
N SER A 114 -11.86 3.58 -1.37
CA SER A 114 -13.29 3.30 -1.30
C SER A 114 -13.63 2.02 -2.04
N ASP A 115 -14.53 1.24 -1.46
CA ASP A 115 -15.22 0.13 -2.08
C ASP A 115 -16.74 0.38 -1.96
N SER A 116 -17.48 0.15 -3.03
CA SER A 116 -18.91 0.40 -3.05
C SER A 116 -19.64 -0.60 -3.94
N HIS A 117 -20.76 -1.12 -3.43
CA HIS A 117 -21.68 -1.97 -4.14
C HIS A 117 -23.05 -1.29 -4.24
N LYS A 118 -23.58 -1.19 -5.46
CA LYS A 118 -24.89 -0.63 -5.75
C LYS A 118 -25.71 -1.59 -6.60
N GLU A 119 -26.63 -2.29 -5.95
CA GLU A 119 -27.59 -3.12 -6.65
C GLU A 119 -28.81 -2.28 -7.06
N THR A 120 -29.12 -2.30 -8.37
CA THR A 120 -30.28 -1.61 -8.94
C THR A 120 -31.36 -2.62 -9.29
N GLY A 121 -32.37 -2.73 -8.42
CA GLY A 121 -33.56 -3.58 -8.58
C GLY A 121 -34.78 -2.92 -7.93
N LEU A 122 -35.83 -3.70 -7.61
CA LEU A 122 -37.04 -3.20 -6.94
C LEU A 122 -36.75 -2.56 -5.57
N ASN A 123 -35.65 -2.93 -4.93
CA ASN A 123 -35.10 -2.27 -3.76
C ASN A 123 -33.64 -1.89 -4.03
N ILE A 124 -33.29 -0.61 -3.85
CA ILE A 124 -31.90 -0.16 -3.94
C ILE A 124 -31.18 -0.65 -2.68
N LYS A 125 -30.19 -1.53 -2.85
CA LYS A 125 -29.25 -1.90 -1.80
C LYS A 125 -27.92 -1.22 -2.09
N TRP A 126 -27.40 -0.52 -1.08
CA TRP A 126 -26.16 0.24 -1.21
C TRP A 126 -25.28 -0.03 0.00
N ASP A 127 -24.10 -0.56 -0.26
CA ASP A 127 -23.08 -0.82 0.74
C ASP A 127 -21.80 -0.09 0.31
N LYS A 128 -21.15 0.60 1.25
CA LYS A 128 -19.93 1.35 0.98
C LYS A 128 -18.98 1.28 2.17
N THR A 129 -17.72 1.03 1.87
CA THR A 129 -16.60 1.12 2.78
C THR A 129 -15.67 2.23 2.30
N GLU A 130 -15.24 3.09 3.22
CA GLU A 130 -14.32 4.19 2.92
C GLU A 130 -13.18 4.20 3.92
N LEU A 131 -11.99 4.50 3.40
CA LEU A 131 -10.86 4.84 4.25
C LEU A 131 -11.17 6.16 4.95
N MET A 132 -11.10 6.17 6.27
CA MET A 132 -11.34 7.39 7.06
C MET A 132 -10.05 8.13 7.40
N LYS A 133 -8.98 7.40 7.71
CA LYS A 133 -7.69 7.96 8.10
C LYS A 133 -6.58 6.94 7.88
N THR A 134 -5.37 7.41 7.57
CA THR A 134 -4.18 6.56 7.47
C THR A 134 -2.90 7.38 7.63
N ASN A 135 -1.83 6.76 8.13
CA ASN A 135 -0.48 7.31 8.18
C ASN A 135 0.40 6.82 7.01
N ILE A 136 -0.10 5.97 6.11
CA ILE A 136 0.70 5.41 4.98
C ILE A 136 1.19 6.49 4.01
N PHE A 137 0.53 7.65 3.99
CA PHE A 137 0.91 8.80 3.18
C PHE A 137 1.89 9.74 3.89
N GLU A 138 2.20 9.49 5.16
CA GLU A 138 3.24 10.22 5.86
C GLU A 138 4.60 9.79 5.33
N LYS A 139 5.44 10.77 4.98
CA LYS A 139 6.80 10.56 4.44
C LYS A 139 7.74 9.77 5.37
N LYS A 140 7.30 9.40 6.57
CA LYS A 140 8.10 8.71 7.58
C LYS A 140 8.43 7.27 7.22
N TYR A 141 7.58 6.61 6.43
CA TYR A 141 7.72 5.17 6.10
C TYR A 141 8.35 4.90 4.73
N VAL A 142 8.37 5.89 3.85
CA VAL A 142 9.27 5.89 2.70
C VAL A 142 10.61 6.35 3.26
N ASN A 143 11.44 5.39 3.68
CA ASN A 143 12.82 5.69 3.98
C ASN A 143 13.53 6.02 2.66
N ASP A 144 13.25 7.21 2.12
CA ASP A 144 14.10 7.97 1.19
C ASP A 144 15.36 8.47 1.92
N GLN A 145 15.80 7.77 2.96
CA GLN A 145 17.23 7.59 3.05
C GLN A 145 17.61 6.82 1.79
N SER A 146 17.93 7.56 0.74
CA SER A 146 19.03 7.21 -0.15
C SER A 146 20.23 6.94 0.75
N VAL A 147 20.26 5.76 1.37
CA VAL A 147 21.35 5.30 2.19
C VAL A 147 22.43 5.09 1.17
N ILE A 148 23.31 6.08 1.06
CA ILE A 148 24.52 5.97 0.25
C ILE A 148 25.14 4.62 0.63
N PRO A 149 25.20 3.66 -0.32
CA PRO A 149 25.60 2.31 0.02
C PRO A 149 26.97 2.30 0.68
N LYS A 150 27.20 1.35 1.58
CA LYS A 150 28.46 1.26 2.31
C LYS A 150 29.66 1.19 1.36
N TRP A 151 29.52 0.48 0.23
CA TRP A 151 30.56 0.40 -0.79
C TRP A 151 30.91 1.78 -1.36
N PHE A 152 29.92 2.64 -1.62
CA PHE A 152 30.16 3.99 -2.16
C PHE A 152 30.93 4.84 -1.13
N LYS A 153 30.50 4.81 0.14
CA LYS A 153 31.19 5.48 1.25
C LYS A 153 32.64 5.01 1.40
N THR A 154 32.87 3.70 1.27
CA THR A 154 34.23 3.11 1.35
C THR A 154 35.10 3.57 0.19
N THR A 155 34.60 3.54 -1.04
CA THR A 155 35.35 3.97 -2.23
C THR A 155 35.69 5.46 -2.16
N THR A 156 34.75 6.33 -1.75
CA THR A 156 35.02 7.75 -1.53
C THR A 156 36.04 7.97 -0.41
N LYS A 157 35.97 7.19 0.68
CA LYS A 157 36.98 7.26 1.75
C LYS A 157 38.38 6.87 1.27
N TRP A 158 38.49 5.86 0.41
CA TRP A 158 39.78 5.49 -0.18
C TRP A 158 40.35 6.61 -1.05
N PHE A 159 39.51 7.25 -1.86
CA PHE A 159 39.92 8.41 -2.65
C PHE A 159 40.39 9.57 -1.77
N LEU A 160 39.59 9.97 -0.76
CA LEU A 160 39.94 11.07 0.16
C LEU A 160 41.23 10.80 0.96
N ASN A 161 41.54 9.53 1.21
CA ASN A 161 42.77 9.11 1.89
C ASN A 161 43.95 8.87 0.94
N ASN A 162 43.83 9.22 -0.35
CA ASN A 162 44.84 8.97 -1.39
C ASN A 162 45.25 7.49 -1.53
N LEU A 163 44.34 6.56 -1.20
CA LEU A 163 44.56 5.12 -1.37
C LEU A 163 44.24 4.64 -2.79
N ILE A 164 43.44 5.43 -3.52
CA ILE A 164 43.18 5.28 -4.96
C ILE A 164 43.33 6.64 -5.62
N SER A 165 43.74 6.65 -6.88
CA SER A 165 43.85 7.87 -7.69
C SER A 165 42.48 8.42 -8.08
N GLU A 166 42.43 9.70 -8.43
CA GLU A 166 41.23 10.32 -9.02
C GLU A 166 40.76 9.56 -10.27
N SER A 167 41.69 9.09 -11.10
CA SER A 167 41.36 8.33 -12.31
C SER A 167 40.69 6.99 -12.01
N GLU A 168 41.08 6.31 -10.94
CA GLU A 168 40.45 5.05 -10.50
C GLU A 168 39.08 5.31 -9.89
N TYR A 169 38.94 6.40 -9.13
CA TYR A 169 37.67 6.81 -8.55
C TYR A 169 36.63 7.18 -9.63
N ILE A 170 37.03 7.93 -10.65
CA ILE A 170 36.17 8.31 -11.79
C ILE A 170 35.75 7.06 -12.56
N LYS A 171 36.69 6.19 -12.95
CA LYS A 171 36.38 4.95 -13.68
C LYS A 171 35.43 4.02 -12.92
N ALA A 172 35.61 3.90 -11.60
CA ALA A 172 34.70 3.12 -10.77
C ALA A 172 33.29 3.72 -10.78
N THR A 173 33.18 5.05 -10.75
CA THR A 173 31.89 5.76 -10.79
C THR A 173 31.22 5.65 -12.15
N GLU A 174 31.97 5.83 -13.24
CA GLU A 174 31.51 5.64 -14.62
C GLU A 174 30.94 4.23 -14.83
N ASN A 175 31.65 3.20 -14.37
CA ASN A 175 31.18 1.83 -14.51
C ASN A 175 29.87 1.55 -13.76
N LEU A 176 29.61 2.25 -12.66
CA LEU A 176 28.36 2.12 -11.90
C LEU A 176 27.20 2.83 -12.60
N LEU A 177 27.45 3.96 -13.27
CA LEU A 177 26.48 4.65 -14.13
C LEU A 177 26.13 3.80 -15.35
N GLU A 178 27.14 3.24 -16.03
CA GLU A 178 26.95 2.36 -17.21
C GLU A 178 26.10 1.12 -16.89
N ARG A 179 26.25 0.56 -15.69
CA ARG A 179 25.47 -0.60 -15.23
C ARG A 179 24.12 -0.22 -14.63
N GLU A 180 23.76 1.06 -14.67
CA GLU A 180 22.56 1.63 -14.05
C GLU A 180 22.40 1.32 -12.55
N ILE A 181 23.51 1.05 -11.86
CA ILE A 181 23.53 0.81 -10.40
C ILE A 181 23.31 2.14 -9.67
N ILE A 182 23.83 3.23 -10.23
CA ILE A 182 23.53 4.61 -9.83
C ILE A 182 22.97 5.38 -11.03
N ARG A 183 22.14 6.40 -10.77
CA ARG A 183 21.46 7.22 -11.80
C ARG A 183 21.55 8.70 -11.41
N ILE A 184 21.66 9.57 -12.41
CA ILE A 184 21.70 11.04 -12.28
C ILE A 184 20.39 11.62 -12.83
#